data_AF-A0A925FRZ5-F1
#
_entry.id   AF-A0A925FRZ5-F1
#
_cell.length_a   1.000
_cell.length_b   1.000
_cell.length_c   1.000
_cell.angle_alpha   90.00
_cell.angle_beta   90.00
_cell.angle_gamma   90.00
#
_symmetry.space_group_name_H-M   'P 1'
#
loop_
_entity.id
_entity.type
_entity.pdbx_description
1 polymer ?
#
loop_
_entity_poly.entity_id
_entity_poly.type
_entity_poly.pdbx_seq_one_letter_code
_entity_poly.pdbx_strand_id
1 'polypeptide(L)'
;MSQTVAGRLTAAMQKLVADEQMKHALISLCVVNAKTGETVYRYNDQVGMAPASTQKLFTSAAAFEMLGSGYQYLTTLSYSGKDGMLNVLGSGDPSLGSWRFSETSRIGILTRWVENLKTVVRVNGISGIRVHDGESGSLLSIPEGYIWQDIGNYYGA
;
A
#
# COMPACT_ATOMS: atom_id res chain seq x y z
N MET A 1 -37.60 -30.40 -3.55
CA MET A 1 -37.10 -29.67 -2.37
C MET A 1 -35.92 -28.80 -2.80
N SER A 2 -35.89 -27.52 -2.43
CA SER A 2 -34.82 -26.58 -2.81
C SER A 2 -33.51 -26.93 -2.09
N GLN A 3 -32.38 -26.94 -2.80
CA GLN A 3 -31.07 -27.19 -2.18
C GLN A 3 -30.65 -26.02 -1.26
N THR A 4 -30.02 -26.32 -0.14
CA THR A 4 -29.44 -25.31 0.77
C THR A 4 -28.27 -24.58 0.11
N VAL A 5 -27.90 -23.40 0.62
CA VAL A 5 -26.72 -22.65 0.12
C VAL A 5 -25.46 -23.51 0.21
N ALA A 6 -25.23 -24.17 1.35
CA ALA A 6 -24.10 -25.07 1.53
C ALA A 6 -24.11 -26.22 0.50
N GLY A 7 -25.27 -26.83 0.23
CA GLY A 7 -25.38 -27.89 -0.78
C GLY A 7 -25.03 -27.43 -2.20
N ARG A 8 -25.44 -26.22 -2.57
CA ARG A 8 -25.07 -25.61 -3.86
C ARG A 8 -23.56 -25.32 -3.95
N LEU A 9 -22.96 -24.82 -2.87
CA LEU A 9 -21.51 -24.58 -2.79
C LEU A 9 -20.71 -25.88 -2.86
N THR A 10 -21.18 -26.94 -2.20
CA THR A 10 -20.57 -28.28 -2.31
C THR A 10 -20.55 -28.75 -3.76
N ALA A 11 -21.69 -28.70 -4.46
CA ALA A 11 -21.77 -29.13 -5.86
C ALA A 11 -20.89 -28.28 -6.78
N ALA A 12 -20.85 -26.96 -6.56
CA ALA A 12 -19.99 -26.05 -7.32
C ALA A 12 -18.50 -26.32 -7.09
N MET A 13 -18.10 -26.54 -5.83
CA MET A 13 -16.71 -26.89 -5.50
C MET A 13 -16.31 -28.24 -6.07
N GLN A 14 -17.17 -29.25 -5.99
CA GLN A 14 -16.94 -30.56 -6.62
C GLN A 14 -16.71 -30.42 -8.12
N LYS A 15 -17.52 -29.59 -8.80
CA LYS A 15 -17.34 -29.30 -10.22
C LYS A 15 -16.00 -28.59 -10.49
N LEU A 16 -15.63 -27.61 -9.67
CA LEU A 16 -14.38 -26.85 -9.84
C LEU A 16 -13.15 -27.75 -9.66
N VAL A 17 -13.11 -28.58 -8.61
CA VAL A 17 -11.95 -29.44 -8.32
C VAL A 17 -11.83 -30.60 -9.30
N ALA A 18 -12.93 -30.97 -9.97
CA ALA A 18 -12.93 -31.98 -11.03
C ALA A 18 -12.55 -31.41 -12.41
N ASP A 19 -12.43 -30.09 -12.55
CA ASP A 19 -11.97 -29.47 -13.80
C ASP A 19 -10.50 -29.87 -14.05
N GLU A 20 -10.19 -30.32 -15.27
CA GLU A 20 -8.83 -30.74 -15.65
C GLU A 20 -7.79 -29.64 -15.42
N GLN A 21 -8.18 -28.36 -15.51
CA GLN A 21 -7.28 -27.23 -15.23
C GLN A 21 -6.87 -27.15 -13.75
N MET A 22 -7.65 -27.74 -12.86
CA MET A 22 -7.42 -27.74 -11.41
C MET A 22 -6.70 -29.00 -10.91
N LYS A 23 -6.34 -29.93 -11.81
CA LYS A 23 -5.73 -31.23 -11.48
C LYS A 23 -4.53 -31.17 -10.50
N HIS A 24 -3.75 -30.11 -10.58
CA HIS A 24 -2.57 -29.88 -9.72
C HIS A 24 -2.71 -28.65 -8.82
N ALA A 25 -3.89 -28.01 -8.84
CA ALA A 25 -4.14 -26.83 -8.02
C ALA A 25 -4.43 -27.24 -6.57
N LEU A 26 -3.92 -26.44 -5.63
CA LEU A 26 -4.38 -26.45 -4.26
C LEU A 26 -5.42 -25.34 -4.11
N ILE A 27 -6.64 -25.70 -3.72
CA ILE A 27 -7.75 -24.76 -3.55
C ILE A 27 -8.21 -24.78 -2.10
N SER A 28 -8.45 -23.58 -1.56
CA SER A 28 -9.05 -23.35 -0.25
C SER A 28 -10.21 -22.36 -0.38
N LEU A 29 -11.33 -22.62 0.31
CA LEU A 29 -12.50 -21.76 0.34
C LEU A 29 -13.13 -21.77 1.73
N CYS A 30 -13.34 -20.59 2.30
CA CYS A 30 -14.13 -20.39 3.51
C CYS A 30 -15.19 -19.33 3.22
N VAL A 31 -16.45 -19.65 3.51
CA VAL A 31 -17.58 -18.73 3.35
C VAL A 31 -18.22 -18.52 4.71
N VAL A 32 -18.32 -17.26 5.12
CA VAL A 32 -18.85 -16.86 6.42
C VAL A 32 -20.01 -15.90 6.22
N ASN A 33 -21.05 -16.03 7.03
CA ASN A 33 -22.13 -15.06 7.10
C ASN A 33 -21.63 -13.80 7.81
N ALA A 34 -21.51 -12.69 7.08
CA ALA A 34 -20.97 -11.44 7.62
C ALA A 34 -21.80 -10.84 8.78
N LYS A 35 -23.09 -11.18 8.91
CA LYS A 35 -23.95 -10.68 10.00
C LYS A 35 -23.82 -11.50 11.27
N THR A 36 -23.74 -12.83 11.14
CA THR A 36 -23.76 -13.74 12.31
C THR A 36 -22.37 -14.25 12.69
N GLY A 37 -21.38 -14.13 11.80
CA GLY A 37 -20.06 -14.74 11.95
C GLY A 37 -20.06 -16.26 11.74
N GLU A 38 -21.22 -16.87 11.47
CA GLU A 38 -21.32 -18.31 11.28
C GLU A 38 -20.69 -18.74 9.96
N THR A 39 -19.91 -19.82 10.02
CA THR A 39 -19.38 -20.45 8.81
C THR A 39 -20.52 -21.13 8.04
N VAL A 40 -20.66 -20.77 6.77
CA VAL A 40 -21.64 -21.34 5.83
C VAL A 40 -21.05 -22.52 5.05
N TYR A 41 -19.77 -22.45 4.69
CA TYR A 41 -19.09 -23.49 3.92
C TYR A 41 -17.57 -23.45 4.13
N ARG A 42 -16.92 -24.61 4.11
CA ARG A 42 -15.46 -24.79 4.22
C ARG A 42 -14.98 -25.84 3.24
N TYR A 43 -13.82 -25.58 2.65
CA TYR A 43 -13.06 -26.53 1.85
C TYR A 43 -11.58 -26.19 2.02
N ASN A 44 -10.79 -27.09 2.63
CA ASN A 44 -9.35 -26.88 2.91
C ASN A 44 -9.03 -25.54 3.61
N ASP A 45 -9.93 -25.02 4.46
CA ASP A 45 -9.83 -23.68 5.06
C ASP A 45 -8.71 -23.55 6.10
N GLN A 46 -8.13 -24.67 6.53
CA GLN A 46 -7.01 -24.73 7.49
C GLN A 46 -5.64 -24.96 6.81
N VAL A 47 -5.59 -24.93 5.47
CA VAL A 47 -4.36 -25.09 4.71
C VAL A 47 -3.70 -23.73 4.48
N GLY A 48 -2.41 -23.60 4.79
CA GLY A 48 -1.64 -22.40 4.52
C GLY A 48 -1.49 -22.16 3.02
N MET A 49 -1.97 -21.02 2.53
CA MET A 49 -1.95 -20.63 1.11
C MET A 49 -1.09 -19.38 0.92
N ALA A 50 -0.44 -19.25 -0.23
CA ALA A 50 0.18 -17.98 -0.63
C ALA A 50 -0.93 -16.95 -0.92
N PRO A 51 -1.03 -15.85 -0.14
CA PRO A 51 -2.15 -14.92 -0.25
C PRO A 51 -2.04 -14.00 -1.47
N ALA A 52 -0.85 -13.89 -2.07
CA ALA A 52 -0.53 -12.85 -3.04
C ALA A 52 -1.01 -11.47 -2.55
N SER A 53 -1.68 -10.68 -3.40
CA SER A 53 -2.17 -9.36 -3.00
C SER A 53 -3.30 -9.36 -1.97
N THR A 54 -3.91 -10.50 -1.62
CA THR A 54 -4.89 -10.54 -0.51
C THR A 54 -4.23 -10.27 0.86
N GLN A 55 -2.90 -10.40 0.96
CA GLN A 55 -2.10 -9.97 2.12
C GLN A 55 -2.33 -8.49 2.49
N LYS A 56 -2.69 -7.66 1.49
CA LYS A 56 -2.98 -6.23 1.69
C LYS A 56 -4.14 -6.01 2.64
N LEU A 57 -5.10 -6.94 2.76
CA LEU A 57 -6.20 -6.83 3.72
C LEU A 57 -5.68 -6.70 5.16
N PHE A 58 -4.72 -7.55 5.54
CA PHE A 58 -4.14 -7.51 6.89
C PHE A 58 -3.30 -6.26 7.10
N THR A 59 -2.49 -5.88 6.11
CA THR A 59 -1.61 -4.70 6.21
C THR A 59 -2.44 -3.42 6.30
N SER A 60 -3.50 -3.29 5.49
CA SER A 60 -4.41 -2.15 5.53
C SER A 60 -5.20 -2.09 6.83
N ALA A 61 -5.67 -3.22 7.36
CA ALA A 61 -6.36 -3.26 8.65
C ALA A 61 -5.42 -2.83 9.80
N ALA A 62 -4.18 -3.35 9.83
CA ALA A 62 -3.18 -2.96 10.82
C ALA A 62 -2.82 -1.48 10.72
N ALA A 63 -2.55 -0.97 9.52
CA ALA A 63 -2.26 0.45 9.31
C ALA A 63 -3.43 1.35 9.73
N PHE A 64 -4.66 0.96 9.42
CA PHE A 64 -5.85 1.71 9.82
C PHE A 64 -6.03 1.74 11.34
N GLU A 65 -5.82 0.61 12.02
CA GLU A 65 -5.90 0.53 13.49
C GLU A 65 -4.81 1.35 14.17
N MET A 66 -3.57 1.29 13.66
CA MET A 66 -2.42 1.95 14.27
C MET A 66 -2.37 3.45 14.00
N LEU A 67 -2.68 3.87 12.78
CA LEU A 67 -2.53 5.26 12.33
C LEU A 67 -3.85 6.05 12.41
N GLY A 68 -4.98 5.35 12.29
CA GLY A 68 -6.31 5.94 12.20
C GLY A 68 -6.66 6.43 10.79
N SER A 69 -7.96 6.64 10.56
CA SER A 69 -8.51 7.08 9.27
C SER A 69 -8.09 8.49 8.84
N GLY A 70 -7.67 9.33 9.81
CA GLY A 70 -7.26 10.71 9.60
C GLY A 70 -5.76 10.90 9.42
N TYR A 71 -4.97 9.82 9.38
CA TYR A 71 -3.52 9.94 9.25
C TYR A 71 -3.11 10.61 7.93
N GLN A 72 -2.16 11.53 8.02
CA GLN A 72 -1.55 12.20 6.88
C GLN A 72 -0.04 12.21 7.05
N TYR A 73 0.67 11.85 5.98
CA TYR A 73 2.12 12.00 5.93
C TYR A 73 2.52 13.49 5.94
N LEU A 74 3.65 13.81 6.55
CA LEU A 74 4.15 15.18 6.68
C LEU A 74 5.53 15.30 6.03
N THR A 75 5.59 16.03 4.92
CA THR A 75 6.87 16.48 4.36
C THR A 75 7.16 17.89 4.82
N THR A 76 8.26 18.09 5.54
CA THR A 76 8.63 19.40 6.11
C THR A 76 9.70 20.08 5.28
N LEU A 77 9.49 21.38 5.02
CA LEU A 77 10.46 22.24 4.37
C LEU A 77 11.00 23.23 5.40
N SER A 78 12.32 23.35 5.46
CA SER A 78 13.00 24.38 6.25
C SER A 78 14.07 25.07 5.43
N TYR A 79 14.25 26.37 5.64
CA TYR A 79 15.30 27.15 4.97
C TYR A 79 16.27 27.71 5.99
N SER A 80 17.57 27.51 5.75
CA SER A 80 18.63 28.09 6.54
C SER A 80 19.20 29.32 5.82
N GLY A 81 18.84 30.51 6.30
CA GLY A 81 19.35 31.76 5.73
C GLY A 81 20.85 31.99 5.91
N LYS A 82 21.50 31.24 6.82
CA LYS A 82 22.94 31.34 7.08
C LYS A 82 23.79 30.79 5.95
N ASP A 83 23.40 29.65 5.39
CA ASP A 83 24.10 28.95 4.30
C ASP A 83 23.30 28.92 2.99
N GLY A 84 22.09 29.50 2.98
CA GLY A 84 21.23 29.56 1.80
C GLY A 84 20.61 28.22 1.42
N MET A 85 20.50 27.27 2.35
CA MET A 85 20.12 25.90 2.05
C MET A 85 18.64 25.62 2.34
N LEU A 86 17.96 24.97 1.40
CA LEU A 86 16.64 24.38 1.61
C LEU A 86 16.80 22.94 2.08
N ASN A 87 16.24 22.58 3.23
CA ASN A 87 16.18 21.21 3.71
C ASN A 87 14.75 20.66 3.56
N VAL A 88 14.64 19.50 2.95
CA VAL A 88 13.40 18.74 2.78
C VAL A 88 13.49 17.50 3.64
N LEU A 89 12.59 17.35 4.62
CA LEU A 89 12.49 16.17 5.47
C LEU A 89 11.23 15.40 5.07
N GLY A 90 11.41 14.24 4.44
CA GLY A 90 10.32 13.34 4.07
C GLY A 90 9.92 12.41 5.23
N SER A 91 8.68 11.94 5.23
CA SER A 91 8.17 10.96 6.21
C SER A 91 7.62 9.69 5.55
N GLY A 92 8.00 9.40 4.30
CA GLY A 92 7.49 8.26 3.54
C GLY A 92 6.15 8.47 2.82
N ASP A 93 5.77 9.71 2.48
CA ASP A 93 4.52 9.98 1.73
C ASP A 93 4.51 9.28 0.35
N PRO A 94 3.70 8.22 0.15
CA PRO A 94 3.70 7.46 -1.09
C PRO A 94 3.00 8.20 -2.23
N SER A 95 2.40 9.35 -1.95
CA SER A 95 1.69 10.18 -2.92
C SER A 95 2.50 11.40 -3.36
N LEU A 96 3.64 11.70 -2.75
CA LEU A 96 4.44 12.89 -3.04
C LEU A 96 4.95 12.87 -4.49
N GLY A 97 4.44 13.77 -5.33
CA GLY A 97 4.77 13.85 -6.75
C GLY A 97 3.97 12.88 -7.62
N SER A 98 3.00 12.16 -7.06
CA SER A 98 2.17 11.21 -7.81
C SER A 98 1.26 11.94 -8.79
N TRP A 99 1.25 11.51 -10.05
CA TRP A 99 0.32 12.02 -11.06
C TRP A 99 -1.13 11.57 -10.82
N ARG A 100 -1.37 10.62 -9.91
CA ARG A 100 -2.70 10.08 -9.62
C ARG A 100 -3.59 11.06 -8.86
N PHE A 101 -3.00 12.05 -8.19
CA PHE A 101 -3.72 13.04 -7.40
C PHE A 101 -3.27 14.44 -7.81
N SER A 102 -4.22 15.33 -8.11
CA SER A 102 -3.91 16.70 -8.55
C SER A 102 -3.11 17.47 -7.49
N GLU A 103 -3.48 17.29 -6.23
CA GLU A 103 -2.95 18.02 -5.07
C GLU A 103 -1.52 17.61 -4.72
N THR A 104 -1.18 16.35 -5.00
CA THR A 104 0.17 15.80 -4.76
C THR A 104 0.93 15.53 -6.07
N SER A 105 0.47 16.07 -7.19
CA SER A 105 1.20 16.05 -8.44
C SER A 105 2.51 16.83 -8.34
N ARG A 106 3.52 16.44 -9.14
CA ARG A 106 4.83 17.14 -9.16
C ARG A 106 4.68 18.65 -9.34
N ILE A 107 3.87 19.06 -10.31
CA ILE A 107 3.64 20.49 -10.61
C ILE A 107 2.90 21.16 -9.45
N GLY A 108 1.85 20.52 -8.92
CA GLY A 108 1.06 21.08 -7.81
C GLY A 108 1.89 21.32 -6.56
N ILE A 109 2.68 20.32 -6.14
CA ILE A 109 3.55 20.42 -4.96
C ILE A 109 4.62 21.50 -5.16
N LEU A 110 5.37 21.45 -6.27
CA LEU A 110 6.46 22.40 -6.51
C LEU A 110 5.96 23.83 -6.59
N THR A 111 4.80 24.06 -7.21
CA THR A 111 4.17 25.38 -7.27
C THR A 111 3.87 25.89 -5.86
N ARG A 112 3.23 25.07 -5.03
CA ARG A 112 2.90 25.41 -3.63
C ARG A 112 4.15 25.67 -2.80
N TRP A 113 5.20 24.86 -2.97
CA TRP A 113 6.46 25.02 -2.24
C TRP A 113 7.16 26.32 -2.60
N VAL A 114 7.28 26.63 -3.89
CA VAL A 114 7.90 27.87 -4.37
C VAL A 114 7.12 29.09 -3.89
N GLU A 115 5.78 29.05 -3.96
CA GLU A 115 4.93 30.12 -3.46
C GLU A 115 5.18 30.36 -1.96
N ASN A 116 5.11 29.31 -1.13
CA ASN A 116 5.34 29.42 0.32
C ASN A 116 6.76 29.90 0.67
N LEU A 117 7.78 29.45 -0.06
CA LEU A 117 9.16 29.92 0.15
C LEU A 117 9.31 31.42 -0.15
N LYS A 118 8.60 31.94 -1.15
CA LYS A 118 8.63 33.36 -1.51
C LYS A 118 7.77 34.23 -0.59
N THR A 119 6.57 33.78 -0.23
CA THR A 119 5.58 34.62 0.45
C THR A 119 5.64 34.51 1.97
N VAL A 120 5.84 33.29 2.49
CA VAL A 120 5.86 33.00 3.93
C VAL A 120 7.28 33.13 4.47
N VAL A 121 8.23 32.41 3.87
CA VAL A 121 9.62 32.37 4.35
C VAL A 121 10.45 33.54 3.80
N ARG A 122 10.01 34.17 2.70
CA ARG A 122 10.66 35.33 2.04
C ARG A 122 12.10 35.05 1.60
N VAL A 123 12.29 33.86 1.01
CA VAL A 123 13.58 33.42 0.45
C VAL A 123 13.82 34.11 -0.90
N ASN A 124 14.94 34.83 -1.01
CA ASN A 124 15.35 35.53 -2.24
C ASN A 124 16.31 34.73 -3.12
N GLY A 125 16.79 33.59 -2.64
CA GLY A 125 17.69 32.69 -3.37
C GLY A 125 17.96 31.42 -2.57
N ILE A 126 18.19 30.32 -3.27
CA ILE A 126 18.56 29.02 -2.67
C ILE A 126 19.91 28.64 -3.27
N SER A 127 20.90 28.44 -2.41
CA SER A 127 22.25 28.04 -2.78
C SER A 127 22.38 26.52 -2.97
N GLY A 128 21.47 25.75 -2.38
CA GLY A 128 21.38 24.30 -2.57
C GLY A 128 20.21 23.66 -1.83
N ILE A 129 19.96 22.39 -2.12
CA ILE A 129 18.88 21.58 -1.53
C ILE A 129 19.48 20.37 -0.83
N ARG A 130 19.06 20.10 0.41
CA ARG A 130 19.35 18.87 1.15
C ARG A 130 18.06 18.09 1.34
N VAL A 131 18.08 16.81 0.99
CA VAL A 131 16.94 15.91 1.20
C VAL A 131 17.32 14.94 2.29
N HIS A 132 16.49 14.87 3.32
CA HIS A 132 16.63 13.98 4.46
C HIS A 132 15.47 13.00 4.44
N ASP A 133 15.79 11.72 4.56
CA ASP A 133 14.80 10.71 4.87
C ASP A 133 14.56 10.72 6.38
N GLY A 134 13.31 10.97 6.78
CA GLY A 134 12.91 11.02 8.18
C GLY A 134 12.81 9.65 8.84
N GLU A 135 12.86 8.57 8.07
CA GLU A 135 12.98 7.22 8.61
C GLU A 135 14.45 6.87 8.88
N SER A 136 14.86 6.94 10.15
CA SER A 136 16.25 6.67 10.56
C SER A 136 16.68 5.19 10.50
N GLY A 137 15.91 4.29 9.88
CA GLY A 137 16.00 2.85 10.17
C GLY A 137 15.97 1.83 9.04
N SER A 138 15.57 2.17 7.81
CA SER A 138 15.43 1.15 6.76
C SER A 138 15.95 1.63 5.40
N LEU A 139 17.24 1.42 5.16
CA LEU A 139 17.85 1.49 3.82
C LEU A 139 17.53 0.27 2.94
N LEU A 140 16.68 -0.66 3.41
CA LEU A 140 16.25 -1.80 2.61
C LEU A 140 15.09 -1.36 1.71
N SER A 141 15.43 -0.77 0.57
CA SER A 141 14.45 -0.41 -0.46
C SER A 141 13.76 -1.64 -1.08
N ILE A 142 14.20 -2.86 -0.77
CA ILE A 142 13.70 -4.09 -1.38
C ILE A 142 13.41 -5.14 -0.29
N PRO A 143 12.15 -5.59 -0.15
CA PRO A 143 11.80 -6.64 0.81
C PRO A 143 12.55 -7.95 0.53
N GLU A 144 12.90 -8.67 1.58
CA GLU A 144 13.43 -10.03 1.44
C GLU A 144 12.40 -10.94 0.73
N GLY A 145 12.87 -11.74 -0.22
CA GLY A 145 12.04 -12.64 -1.02
C GLY A 145 11.54 -12.07 -2.35
N TYR A 146 11.80 -10.79 -2.66
CA TYR A 146 11.61 -10.27 -4.02
C TYR A 146 12.60 -10.91 -4.99
N ILE A 147 12.10 -11.36 -6.15
CA ILE A 147 12.97 -11.88 -7.21
C ILE A 147 13.63 -10.74 -7.95
N TRP A 148 14.89 -10.92 -8.33
CA TRP A 148 15.70 -9.86 -8.94
C TRP A 148 15.09 -9.32 -10.24
N GLN A 149 14.43 -10.19 -11.01
CA GLN A 149 13.80 -9.87 -12.28
C GLN A 149 12.65 -8.85 -12.14
N ASP A 150 12.05 -8.73 -10.96
CA ASP A 150 10.91 -7.86 -10.72
C ASP A 150 11.30 -6.44 -10.27
N ILE A 151 12.53 -6.23 -9.83
CA ILE A 151 13.00 -4.95 -9.28
C ILE A 151 12.94 -3.81 -10.31
N GLY A 152 13.04 -4.13 -11.61
CA GLY A 152 12.90 -3.15 -12.69
C GLY A 152 11.45 -2.75 -12.99
N ASN A 153 10.46 -3.46 -12.43
CA ASN A 153 9.05 -3.21 -12.69
C ASN A 153 8.45 -2.27 -11.63
N TYR A 154 7.34 -1.61 -12.00
CA TYR A 154 6.68 -0.63 -11.12
C TYR A 154 6.17 -1.21 -9.78
N TYR A 155 5.91 -2.52 -9.72
CA TYR A 155 5.46 -3.21 -8.50
C TYR A 155 6.63 -3.75 -7.66
N GLY A 156 7.86 -3.63 -8.18
CA GLY A 156 9.14 -3.93 -7.55
C GLY A 156 9.87 -2.72 -6.97
N ALA A 157 9.31 -1.52 -7.18
CA ALA A 157 9.85 -0.23 -6.75
C ALA A 157 9.60 0.07 -5.27
#